data_AF-A0A363UMR3-F1
#
_entry.id   AF-A0A363UMR3-F1
#
_cell.length_a   1.000
_cell.length_b   1.000
_cell.length_c   1.000
_cell.angle_alpha   90.00
_cell.angle_beta   90.00
_cell.angle_gamma   90.00
#
_symmetry.space_group_name_H-M   'P 1'
#
loop_
_entity.id
_entity.type
_entity.pdbx_description
1 polymer ?
#
loop_
_entity_poly.entity_id
_entity_poly.type
_entity_poly.pdbx_seq_one_letter_code
_entity_poly.pdbx_strand_id
1 'polypeptide(L)'
;MARRSCLWDPPLQGCDRQHGVDLSRPAGEPYMGELLASMRLRPRRLARAGEKSVDSCPLPIAWIVGSLRKPRPQITLLESLHPRYWGAWLLLGFMWLLGHLPHAAQQRVGRWLGKLGYAVGGSRRKMANANIRACFPERSPEEQDALVRDTFIANSIGMVECTRSWFGDMTRYRRDLRIDGLELLQAGLDRGKGVLLYGGHFSILDFALPLVDAIHPVAYMYRPNRNKLLDRVIENRRAPYRHDAFSKRELHALIAYLQAGNLAWYAFDQDLGAKHSVFAPFFGVQTATLKTLGWLTRESGATPLFLSQWRDDHDGHYRLRFREIPDEFPSDDDVQNATILNAMMEEEIRRDPAQYLWLHRRFKTRPPGEASIY
;
A
#
# COMPACT_ATOMS: atom_id res chain seq x y z
N MET A 1 -53.12 10.91 -42.87
CA MET A 1 -52.04 10.79 -43.87
C MET A 1 -51.07 9.70 -43.37
N ALA A 2 -51.36 8.44 -43.70
CA ALA A 2 -50.55 7.56 -44.57
C ALA A 2 -49.20 7.17 -43.94
N ARG A 3 -49.06 6.04 -43.22
CA ARG A 3 -48.98 4.60 -43.60
C ARG A 3 -47.58 4.11 -44.06
N ARG A 4 -47.16 2.99 -43.44
CA ARG A 4 -46.29 1.86 -43.93
C ARG A 4 -44.76 2.10 -43.88
N SER A 5 -43.91 1.30 -43.22
CA SER A 5 -43.68 -0.17 -43.06
C SER A 5 -42.64 -0.74 -44.04
N CYS A 6 -41.91 -1.75 -43.55
CA CYS A 6 -41.06 -2.77 -44.22
C CYS A 6 -39.55 -2.48 -44.22
N LEU A 7 -38.72 -3.30 -43.54
CA LEU A 7 -38.25 -4.67 -43.89
C LEU A 7 -37.46 -4.69 -45.20
N TRP A 8 -36.22 -5.19 -45.18
CA TRP A 8 -35.70 -6.29 -46.03
C TRP A 8 -34.19 -6.49 -45.78
N ASP A 9 -33.81 -7.75 -45.56
CA ASP A 9 -32.44 -8.29 -45.55
C ASP A 9 -32.13 -8.92 -46.94
N PRO A 10 -30.95 -9.52 -47.21
CA PRO A 10 -30.20 -9.48 -48.50
C PRO A 10 -30.66 -10.50 -49.56
N PRO A 11 -30.04 -10.58 -50.77
CA PRO A 11 -29.03 -11.65 -50.98
C PRO A 11 -27.95 -11.48 -52.10
N LEU A 12 -26.85 -12.23 -51.93
CA LEU A 12 -26.14 -13.12 -52.88
C LEU A 12 -25.27 -12.64 -54.09
N GLN A 13 -24.13 -13.37 -54.20
CA GLN A 13 -23.43 -13.91 -55.40
C GLN A 13 -22.71 -12.95 -56.36
N GLY A 14 -21.54 -13.25 -56.93
CA GLY A 14 -20.70 -14.45 -56.96
C GLY A 14 -19.65 -14.35 -58.08
N CYS A 15 -18.86 -15.43 -58.24
CA CYS A 15 -17.94 -15.78 -59.35
C CYS A 15 -16.55 -15.11 -59.41
N ASP A 16 -15.45 -15.78 -59.75
CA ASP A 16 -15.14 -17.21 -59.90
C ASP A 16 -13.63 -17.37 -60.21
N ARG A 17 -13.17 -18.61 -60.21
CA ARG A 17 -11.91 -19.22 -60.70
C ARG A 17 -10.89 -19.59 -59.61
N GLN A 18 -10.96 -20.81 -59.08
CA GLN A 18 -10.60 -22.13 -59.66
C GLN A 18 -9.10 -22.38 -59.69
N HIS A 19 -8.65 -23.34 -58.89
CA HIS A 19 -7.94 -24.61 -59.19
C HIS A 19 -8.00 -25.39 -57.86
N GLY A 20 -8.44 -26.64 -57.68
CA GLY A 20 -8.74 -27.74 -58.60
C GLY A 20 -8.11 -29.04 -58.04
N VAL A 21 -8.84 -29.74 -57.14
CA VAL A 21 -8.91 -31.22 -56.92
C VAL A 21 -7.62 -31.90 -56.38
N ASP A 22 -7.58 -32.87 -55.45
CA ASP A 22 -8.48 -33.99 -55.13
C ASP A 22 -8.32 -34.52 -53.68
N LEU A 23 -9.36 -35.20 -53.21
CA LEU A 23 -9.55 -35.86 -51.91
C LEU A 23 -9.31 -37.36 -52.00
N SER A 24 -8.46 -37.90 -51.12
CA SER A 24 -8.64 -39.25 -50.59
C SER A 24 -8.08 -39.38 -49.18
N ARG A 25 -8.99 -39.42 -48.20
CA ARG A 25 -8.81 -39.80 -46.77
C ARG A 25 -8.45 -41.30 -46.65
N PRO A 26 -7.97 -41.85 -45.49
CA PRO A 26 -8.39 -41.44 -44.14
C PRO A 26 -7.38 -41.53 -42.96
N ALA A 27 -7.81 -40.83 -41.89
CA ALA A 27 -7.76 -41.16 -40.46
C ALA A 27 -6.41 -41.30 -39.72
N GLY A 28 -6.21 -40.40 -38.75
CA GLY A 28 -5.28 -40.63 -37.63
C GLY A 28 -4.66 -39.34 -37.07
N GLU A 29 -5.46 -38.50 -36.43
CA GLU A 29 -4.95 -37.57 -35.39
C GLU A 29 -4.79 -38.35 -34.05
N PRO A 30 -4.09 -37.85 -33.01
CA PRO A 30 -3.59 -36.48 -32.86
C PRO A 30 -2.19 -36.29 -32.23
N TYR A 31 -1.72 -35.04 -32.32
CA TYR A 31 -0.98 -34.30 -31.29
C TYR A 31 0.34 -34.86 -30.74
N MET A 32 1.45 -34.24 -31.15
CA MET A 32 2.53 -33.71 -30.29
C MET A 32 3.83 -33.63 -31.09
N GLY A 33 4.32 -32.43 -31.39
CA GLY A 33 5.68 -32.27 -31.88
C GLY A 33 5.86 -31.07 -32.80
N GLU A 34 6.63 -30.10 -32.31
CA GLU A 34 7.47 -29.21 -33.13
C GLU A 34 6.78 -28.06 -33.88
N LEU A 35 6.56 -26.96 -33.16
CA LEU A 35 6.91 -25.63 -33.69
C LEU A 35 7.52 -24.75 -32.58
N LEU A 36 8.64 -25.23 -32.02
CA LEU A 36 9.54 -24.46 -31.15
C LEU A 36 10.87 -24.28 -31.87
N ALA A 37 10.95 -23.33 -32.79
CA ALA A 37 12.23 -22.97 -33.43
C ALA A 37 12.32 -21.53 -33.94
N SER A 38 11.83 -20.52 -33.20
CA SER A 38 12.33 -19.14 -33.36
C SER A 38 11.80 -18.18 -32.27
N MET A 39 12.27 -18.32 -31.03
CA MET A 39 12.31 -17.23 -30.05
C MET A 39 13.14 -17.69 -28.85
N ARG A 40 14.45 -17.40 -28.88
CA ARG A 40 15.36 -17.66 -27.76
C ARG A 40 15.12 -16.62 -26.66
N LEU A 41 14.08 -16.82 -25.84
CA LEU A 41 14.03 -16.23 -24.52
C LEU A 41 14.73 -17.21 -23.55
N ARG A 42 15.89 -16.81 -23.04
CA ARG A 42 16.56 -17.55 -21.96
C ARG A 42 15.67 -17.47 -20.72
N PRO A 43 15.34 -18.58 -20.04
CA PRO A 43 14.70 -18.50 -18.73
C PRO A 43 15.75 -18.00 -17.73
N ARG A 44 15.62 -16.75 -17.26
CA ARG A 44 16.30 -16.33 -16.03
C ARG A 44 15.64 -17.11 -14.89
N ARG A 45 16.41 -18.00 -14.26
CA ARG A 45 16.03 -18.65 -13.00
C ARG A 45 15.62 -17.56 -12.01
N LEU A 46 14.36 -17.56 -11.59
CA LEU A 46 13.94 -16.95 -10.33
C LEU A 46 14.74 -17.65 -9.22
N ALA A 47 15.83 -17.02 -8.80
CA ALA A 47 16.51 -17.40 -7.58
C ALA A 47 15.53 -17.21 -6.42
N ARG A 48 15.42 -18.20 -5.54
CA ARG A 48 14.78 -18.01 -4.24
C ARG A 48 15.45 -16.82 -3.57
N ALA A 49 14.67 -15.79 -3.25
CA ALA A 49 15.13 -14.62 -2.52
C ALA A 49 15.78 -15.10 -1.21
N GLY A 50 17.08 -14.89 -1.08
CA GLY A 50 17.81 -15.13 0.15
C GLY A 50 17.46 -14.02 1.14
N GLU A 51 16.89 -14.41 2.27
CA GLU A 51 16.61 -13.54 3.41
C GLU A 51 17.94 -12.98 3.93
N LYS A 52 18.13 -11.66 3.85
CA LYS A 52 19.32 -10.99 4.40
C LYS A 52 18.95 -10.26 5.69
N SER A 53 19.78 -10.43 6.73
CA SER A 53 19.67 -9.69 7.99
C SER A 53 20.41 -8.35 7.90
N VAL A 54 19.91 -7.36 8.64
CA VAL A 54 20.40 -5.97 8.67
C VAL A 54 21.88 -5.86 9.08
N ASP A 55 22.39 -6.81 9.88
CA ASP A 55 23.76 -6.80 10.41
C ASP A 55 24.87 -7.09 9.36
N SER A 56 24.51 -7.45 8.13
CA SER A 56 25.47 -7.79 7.06
C SER A 56 25.82 -6.62 6.13
N CYS A 57 25.30 -5.41 6.38
CA CYS A 57 25.50 -4.26 5.52
C CYS A 57 26.32 -3.17 6.25
N PRO A 58 27.46 -2.71 5.70
CA PRO A 58 28.18 -1.58 6.29
C PRO A 58 27.30 -0.32 6.18
N LEU A 59 26.83 0.19 7.32
CA LEU A 59 26.10 1.45 7.39
C LEU A 59 27.00 2.58 6.82
N PRO A 60 26.61 3.25 5.72
CA PRO A 60 27.39 4.38 5.24
C PRO A 60 27.13 5.61 6.13
N ILE A 61 28.21 6.01 6.77
CA ILE A 61 28.62 7.33 7.27
C ILE A 61 27.67 8.50 6.97
N ALA A 62 27.20 9.14 8.04
CA ALA A 62 26.77 10.54 8.18
C ALA A 62 26.04 11.21 6.99
N TRP A 63 24.72 11.01 6.91
CA TRP A 63 23.83 11.85 6.11
C TRP A 63 23.39 13.07 6.91
N ILE A 64 24.09 14.20 6.73
CA ILE A 64 23.63 15.52 7.20
C ILE A 64 22.98 16.24 6.02
N VAL A 65 21.71 15.93 5.76
CA VAL A 65 20.83 16.89 5.11
C VAL A 65 19.99 17.49 6.23
N GLY A 66 20.33 18.72 6.65
CA GLY A 66 19.49 19.49 7.55
C GLY A 66 18.15 19.74 6.86
N SER A 67 17.04 19.42 7.51
CA SER A 67 15.71 19.77 7.00
C SER A 67 15.65 21.28 6.76
N LEU A 68 15.47 21.68 5.50
CA LEU A 68 15.32 23.08 5.10
C LEU A 68 13.92 23.63 5.41
N ARG A 69 13.06 22.86 6.08
CA ARG A 69 11.68 23.25 6.36
C ARG A 69 11.55 24.05 7.64
N LYS A 70 10.78 25.15 7.56
CA LYS A 70 10.32 25.88 8.73
C LYS A 70 9.56 24.92 9.65
N PRO A 71 9.82 24.94 10.97
CA PRO A 71 9.07 24.13 11.91
C PRO A 71 7.59 24.48 11.78
N ARG A 72 6.75 23.44 11.65
CA ARG A 72 5.29 23.63 11.60
C ARG A 72 4.84 24.32 12.90
N PRO A 73 3.82 25.20 12.86
CA PRO A 73 3.30 25.84 14.06
C PRO A 73 2.77 24.78 15.01
N GLN A 74 3.57 24.46 16.03
CA GLN A 74 3.21 23.51 17.06
C GLN A 74 2.67 24.25 18.28
N ILE A 75 1.74 23.61 18.99
CA ILE A 75 1.23 24.09 20.27
C ILE A 75 2.39 24.34 21.26
N THR A 76 2.37 25.44 22.00
CA THR A 76 3.35 25.74 23.05
C THR A 76 3.15 24.85 24.28
N LEU A 77 4.16 24.78 25.16
CA LEU A 77 4.02 24.04 26.42
C LEU A 77 2.88 24.60 27.27
N LEU A 78 2.77 25.92 27.41
CA LEU A 78 1.70 26.57 28.18
C LEU A 78 0.32 26.28 27.61
N GLU A 79 0.14 26.37 26.29
CA GLU A 79 -1.13 26.03 25.64
C GLU A 79 -1.50 24.56 25.83
N SER A 80 -0.51 23.67 25.92
CA SER A 80 -0.73 22.24 26.13
C SER A 80 -1.19 21.88 27.55
N LEU A 81 -1.01 22.77 28.53
CA LEU A 81 -1.46 22.58 29.92
C LEU A 81 -2.93 22.99 30.13
N HIS A 82 -3.54 23.65 29.14
CA HIS A 82 -4.94 24.04 29.20
C HIS A 82 -5.86 22.82 29.45
N PRO A 83 -6.91 22.91 30.30
CA PRO A 83 -7.76 21.78 30.69
C PRO A 83 -8.33 20.94 29.53
N ARG A 84 -8.58 21.59 28.38
CA ARG A 84 -8.97 20.92 27.12
C ARG A 84 -8.04 19.78 26.67
N TYR A 85 -6.78 19.75 27.13
CA TYR A 85 -5.78 18.74 26.78
C TYR A 85 -5.53 17.72 27.89
N TRP A 86 -6.16 17.81 29.06
CA TRP A 86 -5.93 16.83 30.14
C TRP A 86 -6.23 15.40 29.71
N GLY A 87 -7.34 15.18 28.97
CA GLY A 87 -7.64 13.86 28.40
C GLY A 87 -6.58 13.38 27.41
N ALA A 88 -5.96 14.28 26.65
CA ALA A 88 -4.87 13.95 25.73
C ALA A 88 -3.58 13.60 26.48
N TRP A 89 -3.26 14.29 27.58
CA TRP A 89 -2.14 13.94 28.46
C TRP A 89 -2.34 12.59 29.14
N LEU A 90 -3.54 12.31 29.65
CA LEU A 90 -3.86 10.99 30.23
C LEU A 90 -3.69 9.88 29.19
N LEU A 91 -4.18 10.09 27.96
CA LEU A 91 -3.99 9.16 26.86
C LEU A 91 -2.50 8.97 26.53
N LEU A 92 -1.71 10.04 26.47
CA LEU A 92 -0.26 9.96 26.22
C LEU A 92 0.47 9.22 27.34
N GLY A 93 0.10 9.43 28.60
CA GLY A 93 0.65 8.69 29.74
C GLY A 93 0.33 7.20 29.65
N PHE A 94 -0.90 6.85 29.30
CA PHE A 94 -1.30 5.46 29.05
C PHE A 94 -0.52 4.84 27.88
N MET A 95 -0.37 5.56 26.77
CA MET A 95 0.42 5.11 25.62
C MET A 95 1.90 4.94 25.97
N TRP A 96 2.46 5.83 26.79
CA TRP A 96 3.83 5.70 27.29
C TRP A 96 4.01 4.41 28.09
N LEU A 97 3.07 4.07 28.98
CA LEU A 97 3.09 2.80 29.72
C LEU A 97 3.05 1.60 28.76
N LEU A 98 2.13 1.60 27.78
CA LEU A 98 2.05 0.55 26.78
C LEU A 98 3.34 0.39 25.97
N GLY A 99 4.01 1.50 25.65
CA GLY A 99 5.25 1.51 24.88
C GLY A 99 6.44 0.84 25.59
N HIS A 100 6.37 0.68 26.91
CA HIS A 100 7.42 0.05 27.72
C HIS A 100 7.13 -1.42 28.06
N LEU A 101 5.91 -1.91 27.84
CA LEU A 101 5.54 -3.30 28.10
C LEU A 101 6.34 -4.29 27.24
N PRO A 102 6.77 -5.45 27.77
CA PRO A 102 7.40 -6.50 26.96
C PRO A 102 6.58 -6.85 25.72
N HIS A 103 7.23 -7.20 24.61
CA HIS A 103 6.55 -7.41 23.32
C HIS A 103 5.37 -8.39 23.41
N ALA A 104 5.54 -9.52 24.09
CA ALA A 104 4.46 -10.50 24.30
C ALA A 104 3.26 -9.93 25.10
N ALA A 105 3.50 -8.99 26.01
CA ALA A 105 2.42 -8.27 26.69
C ALA A 105 1.72 -7.29 25.75
N GLN A 106 2.46 -6.55 24.90
CA GLN A 106 1.87 -5.70 23.87
C GLN A 106 0.98 -6.50 22.91
N GLN A 107 1.44 -7.67 22.44
CA GLN A 107 0.65 -8.57 21.60
C GLN A 107 -0.65 -9.00 22.30
N ARG A 108 -0.57 -9.43 23.56
CA ARG A 108 -1.75 -9.87 24.33
C ARG A 108 -2.75 -8.74 24.54
N VAL A 109 -2.27 -7.55 24.92
CA VAL A 109 -3.12 -6.35 25.07
C VAL A 109 -3.76 -5.99 23.73
N GLY A 110 -3.00 -5.96 22.64
CA GLY A 110 -3.51 -5.71 21.29
C GLY A 110 -4.58 -6.70 20.85
N ARG A 111 -4.37 -8.00 21.08
CA ARG A 111 -5.36 -9.06 20.79
C ARG A 111 -6.63 -8.87 21.62
N TRP A 112 -6.51 -8.57 22.90
CA TRP A 112 -7.66 -8.31 23.77
C TRP A 112 -8.44 -7.07 23.32
N LEU A 113 -7.74 -5.95 23.05
CA LEU A 113 -8.33 -4.73 22.53
C LEU A 113 -9.02 -4.96 21.18
N GLY A 114 -8.43 -5.78 20.31
CA GLY A 114 -9.04 -6.14 19.03
C GLY A 114 -10.32 -6.95 19.16
N LYS A 115 -10.35 -7.95 20.06
CA LYS A 115 -11.58 -8.70 20.37
C LYS A 115 -12.67 -7.79 20.94
N LEU A 116 -12.31 -6.92 21.89
CA LEU A 116 -13.23 -5.93 22.45
C LEU A 116 -13.72 -4.97 21.36
N GLY A 117 -12.80 -4.44 20.55
CA GLY A 117 -13.07 -3.55 19.44
C GLY A 117 -13.99 -4.17 18.39
N TYR A 118 -13.87 -5.48 18.12
CA TYR A 118 -14.80 -6.19 17.25
C TYR A 118 -16.21 -6.30 17.86
N ALA A 119 -16.30 -6.62 19.16
CA ALA A 119 -17.58 -6.72 19.87
C ALA A 119 -18.34 -5.38 19.89
N VAL A 120 -17.64 -4.27 20.13
CA VAL A 120 -18.25 -2.92 20.21
C VAL A 120 -18.16 -2.11 18.91
N GLY A 121 -17.58 -2.67 17.85
CA GLY A 121 -16.97 -1.96 16.71
C GLY A 121 -17.88 -1.14 15.78
N GLY A 122 -19.17 -1.01 16.10
CA GLY A 122 -20.11 -0.06 15.49
C GLY A 122 -19.89 0.20 13.99
N SER A 123 -19.58 1.45 13.65
CA SER A 123 -19.39 1.88 12.26
C SER A 123 -18.12 1.32 11.60
N ARG A 124 -17.04 1.11 12.35
CA ARG A 124 -15.78 0.55 11.81
C ARG A 124 -15.95 -0.91 11.39
N ARG A 125 -16.72 -1.69 12.15
CA ARG A 125 -17.04 -3.07 11.82
C ARG A 125 -17.88 -3.14 10.56
N LYS A 126 -18.87 -2.25 10.41
CA LYS A 126 -19.65 -2.12 9.17
C LYS A 126 -18.77 -1.84 7.95
N MET A 127 -17.79 -0.93 8.08
CA MET A 127 -16.85 -0.62 6.99
C MET A 127 -15.99 -1.83 6.62
N ALA A 128 -15.40 -2.52 7.61
CA ALA A 128 -14.59 -3.71 7.35
C ALA A 128 -15.42 -4.83 6.70
N ASN A 129 -16.62 -5.10 7.21
CA ASN A 129 -17.55 -6.07 6.61
C ASN A 129 -17.83 -5.75 5.14
N ALA A 130 -18.20 -4.49 4.85
CA ALA A 130 -18.53 -4.07 3.49
C ALA A 130 -17.32 -4.20 2.55
N ASN A 131 -16.13 -3.82 3.01
CA ASN A 131 -14.92 -3.95 2.21
C ASN A 131 -14.55 -5.41 1.95
N ILE A 132 -14.53 -6.24 3.00
CA ILE A 132 -14.12 -7.65 2.89
C ILE A 132 -15.11 -8.43 2.02
N ARG A 133 -16.42 -8.19 2.17
CA ARG A 133 -17.44 -8.79 1.29
C ARG A 133 -17.26 -8.42 -0.17
N ALA A 134 -16.91 -7.16 -0.44
CA ALA A 134 -16.68 -6.70 -1.80
C ALA A 134 -15.38 -7.26 -2.40
N CYS A 135 -14.34 -7.46 -1.58
CA CYS A 135 -13.02 -7.89 -2.05
C CYS A 135 -12.82 -9.41 -2.09
N PHE A 136 -13.56 -10.15 -1.26
CA PHE A 136 -13.45 -11.61 -1.14
C PHE A 136 -14.81 -12.32 -1.29
N PRO A 137 -15.54 -12.07 -2.40
CA PRO A 137 -16.85 -12.69 -2.63
C PRO A 137 -16.80 -14.22 -2.75
N GLU A 138 -15.63 -14.79 -3.02
CA GLU A 138 -15.38 -16.23 -3.10
C GLU A 138 -15.36 -16.94 -1.73
N ARG A 139 -15.20 -16.18 -0.63
CA ARG A 139 -15.18 -16.72 0.73
C ARG A 139 -16.60 -16.88 1.28
N SER A 140 -16.80 -17.88 2.13
CA SER A 140 -18.08 -18.05 2.83
C SER A 140 -18.37 -16.86 3.77
N PRO A 141 -19.64 -16.60 4.11
CA PRO A 141 -19.99 -15.56 5.09
C PRO A 141 -19.25 -15.72 6.43
N GLU A 142 -19.06 -16.96 6.89
CA GLU A 142 -18.34 -17.28 8.13
C GLU A 142 -16.85 -16.97 8.02
N GLU A 143 -16.23 -17.27 6.88
CA GLU A 143 -14.83 -16.94 6.60
C GLU A 143 -14.60 -15.43 6.50
N GLN A 144 -15.55 -14.71 5.88
CA GLN A 144 -15.52 -13.25 5.80
C GLN A 144 -15.65 -12.61 7.20
N ASP A 145 -16.59 -13.07 8.01
CA ASP A 145 -16.78 -12.58 9.38
C ASP A 145 -15.57 -12.90 10.27
N ALA A 146 -14.95 -14.08 10.10
CA ALA A 146 -13.70 -14.43 10.75
C ALA A 146 -12.56 -13.47 10.35
N LEU A 147 -12.42 -13.19 9.05
CA LEU A 147 -11.43 -12.25 8.55
C LEU A 147 -11.63 -10.83 9.09
N VAL A 148 -12.88 -10.39 9.25
CA VAL A 148 -13.18 -9.08 9.86
C VAL A 148 -12.70 -9.06 11.31
N ARG A 149 -13.01 -10.09 12.10
CA ARG A 149 -12.54 -10.17 13.49
C ARG A 149 -11.01 -10.17 13.56
N ASP A 150 -10.35 -10.92 12.69
CA ASP A 150 -8.90 -11.03 12.69
C ASP A 150 -8.26 -9.71 12.23
N THR A 151 -8.92 -8.96 11.35
CA THR A 151 -8.54 -7.58 10.98
C THR A 151 -8.56 -6.64 12.19
N PHE A 152 -9.60 -6.71 13.01
CA PHE A 152 -9.69 -5.90 14.24
C PHE A 152 -8.56 -6.23 15.21
N ILE A 153 -8.22 -7.51 15.32
CA ILE A 153 -7.10 -8.00 16.13
C ILE A 153 -5.78 -7.44 15.59
N ALA A 154 -5.46 -7.68 14.31
CA ALA A 154 -4.20 -7.25 13.70
C ALA A 154 -3.98 -5.74 13.84
N ASN A 155 -4.98 -4.93 13.47
CA ASN A 155 -4.89 -3.46 13.54
C ASN A 155 -4.80 -2.96 14.99
N SER A 156 -5.45 -3.63 15.94
CA SER A 156 -5.37 -3.25 17.35
C SER A 156 -4.00 -3.58 17.96
N ILE A 157 -3.37 -4.68 17.56
CA ILE A 157 -1.98 -4.93 17.95
C ILE A 157 -1.05 -3.89 17.35
N GLY A 158 -1.23 -3.57 16.07
CA GLY A 158 -0.56 -2.45 15.40
C GLY A 158 -0.64 -1.12 16.13
N MET A 159 -1.83 -0.75 16.61
CA MET A 159 -2.03 0.46 17.40
C MET A 159 -1.23 0.44 18.71
N VAL A 160 -1.16 -0.71 19.38
CA VAL A 160 -0.32 -0.87 20.59
C VAL A 160 1.16 -0.77 20.22
N GLU A 161 1.59 -1.32 19.10
CA GLU A 161 2.97 -1.23 18.64
C GLU A 161 3.42 0.16 18.27
N CYS A 162 2.53 0.99 17.73
CA CYS A 162 2.83 2.41 17.53
C CYS A 162 3.33 3.07 18.83
N THR A 163 2.83 2.64 19.99
CA THR A 163 3.33 3.16 21.28
C THR A 163 4.78 2.78 21.56
N ARG A 164 5.24 1.62 21.07
CA ARG A 164 6.65 1.20 21.12
C ARG A 164 7.49 2.08 20.21
N SER A 165 7.05 2.38 18.99
CA SER A 165 7.81 3.25 18.07
C SER A 165 7.89 4.70 18.55
N TRP A 166 6.89 5.19 19.29
CA TRP A 166 6.87 6.55 19.82
C TRP A 166 7.60 6.70 21.16
N PHE A 167 7.53 5.72 22.06
CA PHE A 167 7.98 5.90 23.45
C PHE A 167 9.01 4.88 23.94
N GLY A 168 9.21 3.77 23.23
CA GLY A 168 10.09 2.70 23.65
C GLY A 168 11.29 2.49 22.71
N ASP A 169 12.01 1.40 22.97
CA ASP A 169 13.19 1.01 22.19
C ASP A 169 12.83 0.18 20.95
N MET A 170 13.32 0.61 19.78
CA MET A 170 13.13 -0.06 18.49
C MET A 170 14.31 -0.96 18.09
N THR A 171 15.42 -0.96 18.83
CA THR A 171 16.69 -1.60 18.47
C THR A 171 16.53 -3.07 18.09
N ARG A 172 15.84 -3.85 18.94
CA ARG A 172 15.59 -5.27 18.67
C ARG A 172 14.87 -5.48 17.33
N TYR A 173 13.81 -4.72 17.07
CA TYR A 173 12.96 -4.93 15.89
C TYR A 173 13.66 -4.54 14.58
N ARG A 174 14.61 -3.59 14.65
CA ARG A 174 15.48 -3.25 13.51
C ARG A 174 16.48 -4.36 13.22
N ARG A 175 17.14 -4.89 14.26
CA ARG A 175 18.08 -6.01 14.13
C ARG A 175 17.39 -7.26 13.58
N ASP A 176 16.20 -7.55 14.08
CA ASP A 176 15.42 -8.75 13.77
C ASP A 176 14.54 -8.58 12.50
N LEU A 177 14.70 -7.47 11.77
CA LEU A 177 13.91 -7.12 10.58
C LEU A 177 14.26 -8.01 9.39
N ARG A 178 13.23 -8.55 8.73
CA ARG A 178 13.35 -9.31 7.49
C ARG A 178 13.10 -8.40 6.30
N ILE A 179 13.96 -8.44 5.29
CA ILE A 179 13.84 -7.56 4.13
C ILE A 179 13.94 -8.39 2.86
N ASP A 180 12.91 -8.29 2.03
CA ASP A 180 12.88 -8.85 0.68
C ASP A 180 13.07 -7.72 -0.34
N GLY A 181 13.94 -7.91 -1.33
CA GLY A 181 14.16 -6.93 -2.41
C GLY A 181 15.01 -5.72 -2.01
N LEU A 182 15.85 -5.82 -0.99
CA LEU A 182 16.72 -4.72 -0.55
C LEU A 182 17.64 -4.22 -1.67
N GLU A 183 18.10 -5.13 -2.52
CA GLU A 183 18.89 -4.84 -3.72
C GLU A 183 18.19 -3.89 -4.71
N LEU A 184 16.85 -3.93 -4.78
CA LEU A 184 16.06 -3.05 -5.63
C LEU A 184 16.08 -1.61 -5.09
N LEU A 185 15.94 -1.47 -3.77
CA LEU A 185 16.06 -0.18 -3.11
C LEU A 185 17.47 0.40 -3.32
N GLN A 186 18.51 -0.41 -3.10
CA GLN A 186 19.89 0.04 -3.28
C GLN A 186 20.16 0.47 -4.72
N ALA A 187 19.76 -0.33 -5.71
CA ALA A 187 19.92 0.02 -7.12
C ALA A 187 19.15 1.31 -7.49
N GLY A 188 17.97 1.52 -6.91
CA GLY A 188 17.20 2.74 -7.08
C GLY A 188 17.87 3.98 -6.49
N LEU A 189 18.48 3.85 -5.31
CA LEU A 189 19.22 4.92 -4.63
C LEU A 189 20.52 5.26 -5.38
N ASP A 190 21.24 4.25 -5.87
CA ASP A 190 22.50 4.39 -6.59
C ASP A 190 22.36 5.18 -7.90
N ARG A 191 21.14 5.27 -8.47
CA ARG A 191 20.87 6.13 -9.64
C ARG A 191 20.98 7.62 -9.32
N GLY A 192 20.91 8.02 -8.04
CA GLY A 192 21.02 9.41 -7.61
C GLY A 192 19.84 10.31 -8.00
N LYS A 193 18.72 9.74 -8.44
CA LYS A 193 17.48 10.46 -8.81
C LYS A 193 16.32 10.24 -7.83
N GLY A 194 16.63 9.68 -6.67
CA GLY A 194 15.66 9.37 -5.63
C GLY A 194 14.82 8.13 -5.91
N VAL A 195 14.06 7.74 -4.91
CA VAL A 195 13.20 6.55 -4.93
C VAL A 195 11.84 6.92 -4.34
N LEU A 196 10.77 6.56 -5.05
CA LEU A 196 9.40 6.77 -4.62
C LEU A 196 8.76 5.41 -4.33
N LEU A 197 8.51 5.16 -3.05
CA LEU A 197 7.86 3.95 -2.58
C LEU A 197 6.34 4.14 -2.59
N TYR A 198 5.64 3.33 -3.38
CA TYR A 198 4.19 3.21 -3.34
C TYR A 198 3.77 2.09 -2.41
N GLY A 199 2.71 2.30 -1.63
CA GLY A 199 2.20 1.26 -0.74
C GLY A 199 0.82 1.58 -0.20
N GLY A 200 0.45 0.88 0.87
CA GLY A 200 -0.85 1.01 1.52
C GLY A 200 -0.74 0.93 3.03
N HIS A 201 -1.86 1.16 3.70
CA HIS A 201 -1.92 1.10 5.15
C HIS A 201 -2.15 -0.33 5.61
N PHE A 202 -1.08 -0.97 6.09
CA PHE A 202 -1.11 -2.27 6.76
C PHE A 202 -1.10 -2.12 8.29
N SER A 203 -1.33 -3.23 8.98
CA SER A 203 -1.66 -3.27 10.41
C SER A 203 -0.55 -2.75 11.30
N ILE A 204 0.72 -2.79 10.88
CA ILE A 204 1.84 -2.30 11.69
C ILE A 204 1.93 -0.76 11.72
N LEU A 205 1.17 -0.03 10.90
CA LEU A 205 0.97 1.42 10.98
C LEU A 205 2.29 2.22 11.20
N ASP A 206 2.36 3.05 12.24
CA ASP A 206 3.50 3.89 12.62
C ASP A 206 4.71 3.10 13.14
N PHE A 207 4.57 1.78 13.33
CA PHE A 207 5.69 0.91 13.64
C PHE A 207 6.58 0.66 12.42
N ALA A 208 6.05 0.80 11.21
CA ALA A 208 6.82 0.57 9.99
C ALA A 208 7.85 1.67 9.70
N LEU A 209 7.53 2.92 10.00
CA LEU A 209 8.39 4.05 9.64
C LEU A 209 9.82 3.91 10.24
N PRO A 210 10.00 3.60 11.54
CA PRO A 210 11.33 3.34 12.09
C PRO A 210 12.01 2.07 11.58
N LEU A 211 11.28 1.14 10.94
CA LEU A 211 11.86 -0.06 10.30
C LEU A 211 12.41 0.29 8.93
N VAL A 212 11.68 1.11 8.15
CA VAL A 212 12.16 1.60 6.84
C VAL A 212 13.34 2.56 7.04
N ASP A 213 13.26 3.49 7.99
CA ASP A 213 14.34 4.44 8.31
C ASP A 213 15.63 3.75 8.79
N ALA A 214 15.51 2.57 9.41
CA ALA A 214 16.67 1.76 9.78
C ALA A 214 17.50 1.30 8.57
N ILE A 215 16.90 1.29 7.38
CA ILE A 215 17.55 0.94 6.12
C ILE A 215 18.06 2.21 5.43
N HIS A 216 17.17 3.18 5.23
CA HIS A 216 17.51 4.44 4.60
C HIS A 216 16.52 5.54 5.01
N PRO A 217 16.98 6.79 5.20
CA PRO A 217 16.12 7.90 5.51
C PRO A 217 14.92 8.06 4.56
N VAL A 218 13.67 8.06 5.05
CA VAL A 218 12.43 8.02 4.24
C VAL A 218 11.42 9.13 4.57
N ALA A 219 11.22 10.07 3.65
CA ALA A 219 10.10 11.02 3.74
C ALA A 219 8.74 10.32 3.64
N TYR A 220 7.69 10.95 4.17
CA TYR A 220 6.34 10.39 4.14
C TYR A 220 5.25 11.43 3.89
N MET A 221 4.13 10.97 3.33
CA MET A 221 2.93 11.78 3.22
C MET A 221 2.25 11.92 4.58
N TYR A 222 1.89 13.14 4.94
CA TYR A 222 1.39 13.49 6.27
C TYR A 222 0.12 14.33 6.23
N ARG A 223 -0.75 14.07 7.20
CA ARG A 223 -1.94 14.86 7.49
C ARG A 223 -1.94 15.20 8.99
N PRO A 224 -2.03 16.50 9.36
CA PRO A 224 -2.09 16.89 10.76
C PRO A 224 -3.22 16.24 11.52
N ASN A 225 -2.92 15.78 12.74
CA ASN A 225 -3.93 15.33 13.68
C ASN A 225 -4.74 16.53 14.19
N ARG A 226 -6.04 16.34 14.38
CA ARG A 226 -6.94 17.38 14.91
C ARG A 226 -6.54 17.79 16.32
N ASN A 227 -6.05 16.84 17.13
CA ASN A 227 -5.54 17.13 18.45
C ASN A 227 -4.08 17.60 18.34
N LYS A 228 -3.87 18.92 18.46
CA LYS A 228 -2.55 19.55 18.31
C LYS A 228 -1.49 19.04 19.31
N LEU A 229 -1.89 18.59 20.50
CA LEU A 229 -0.96 18.03 21.48
C LEU A 229 -0.49 16.64 21.05
N LEU A 230 -1.42 15.76 20.68
CA LEU A 230 -1.06 14.42 20.15
C LEU A 230 -0.20 14.55 18.90
N ASP A 231 -0.57 15.48 18.00
CA ASP A 231 0.18 15.81 16.80
C ASP A 231 1.64 16.19 17.11
N ARG A 232 1.82 17.17 18.01
CA ARG A 232 3.14 17.64 18.46
C ARG A 232 3.95 16.50 19.05
N VAL A 233 3.38 15.71 19.96
CA VAL A 233 4.12 14.64 20.64
C VAL A 233 4.53 13.56 19.65
N ILE A 234 3.61 13.08 18.80
CA ILE A 234 3.90 12.02 17.82
C ILE A 234 4.96 12.49 16.81
N GLU A 235 4.80 13.68 16.22
CA GLU A 235 5.78 14.21 15.26
C GLU A 235 7.17 14.41 15.90
N ASN A 236 7.24 14.87 17.16
CA ASN A 236 8.51 14.98 17.87
C ASN A 236 9.16 13.62 18.15
N ARG A 237 8.37 12.55 18.28
CA ARG A 237 8.89 11.17 18.39
C ARG A 237 9.30 10.58 17.05
N ARG A 238 8.77 11.11 15.93
CA ARG A 238 9.22 10.79 14.58
C ARG A 238 10.48 11.57 14.17
N ALA A 239 10.76 12.71 14.81
CA ALA A 239 11.89 13.59 14.48
C ALA A 239 13.29 12.95 14.49
N PRO A 240 13.62 11.95 15.35
CA PRO A 240 14.89 11.24 15.27
C PRO A 240 15.10 10.52 13.93
N TYR A 241 14.01 10.13 13.25
CA TYR A 241 13.98 9.48 11.93
C TYR A 241 13.95 10.58 10.86
N ARG A 242 14.99 11.42 10.81
CA ARG A 242 15.08 12.76 10.18
C ARG A 242 14.51 12.87 8.76
N HIS A 243 13.20 12.92 8.59
CA HIS A 243 12.59 13.04 7.27
C HIS A 243 11.57 14.16 7.19
N ASP A 244 11.57 14.78 6.02
CA ASP A 244 10.56 15.74 5.65
C ASP A 244 9.21 15.02 5.49
N ALA A 245 8.17 15.64 6.02
CA ALA A 245 6.80 15.19 5.86
C ALA A 245 6.09 16.11 4.87
N PHE A 246 5.35 15.53 3.93
CA PHE A 246 4.67 16.28 2.86
C PHE A 246 3.16 16.12 2.97
N SER A 247 2.42 17.23 2.95
CA SER A 247 0.97 17.15 2.80
C SER A 247 0.60 16.92 1.34
N LYS A 248 -0.64 16.49 1.10
CA LYS A 248 -1.20 16.36 -0.26
C LYS A 248 -1.20 17.65 -1.09
N ARG A 249 -0.92 18.81 -0.48
CA ARG A 249 -0.81 20.12 -1.16
C ARG A 249 0.63 20.47 -1.54
N GLU A 250 1.60 19.64 -1.15
CA GLU A 250 3.03 19.93 -1.25
C GLU A 250 3.72 18.98 -2.25
N LEU A 251 2.99 18.51 -3.26
CA LEU A 251 3.51 17.55 -4.24
C LEU A 251 4.73 18.10 -5.02
N HIS A 252 4.74 19.39 -5.36
CA HIS A 252 5.92 20.01 -5.99
C HIS A 252 7.15 20.02 -5.08
N ALA A 253 6.96 20.20 -3.76
CA ALA A 253 8.05 20.12 -2.81
C ALA A 253 8.55 18.68 -2.65
N LEU A 254 7.65 17.69 -2.71
CA LEU A 254 8.01 16.27 -2.75
C LEU A 254 8.80 15.93 -4.02
N ILE A 255 8.41 16.47 -5.19
CA ILE A 255 9.15 16.30 -6.45
C ILE A 255 10.59 16.82 -6.29
N ALA A 256 10.75 18.05 -5.81
CA ALA A 256 12.08 18.62 -5.59
C ALA A 256 12.92 17.81 -4.59
N TYR A 257 12.27 17.27 -3.54
CA TYR A 257 12.92 16.40 -2.57
C TYR A 257 13.43 15.09 -3.20
N LEU A 258 12.62 14.44 -4.04
CA LEU A 258 12.99 13.23 -4.77
C LEU A 258 14.11 13.50 -5.80
N GLN A 259 14.02 14.59 -6.54
CA GLN A 259 15.04 15.01 -7.51
C GLN A 259 16.42 15.24 -6.87
N ALA A 260 16.45 15.56 -5.58
CA ALA A 260 17.68 15.67 -4.78
C ALA A 260 18.25 14.31 -4.33
N GLY A 261 17.74 13.18 -4.84
CA GLY A 261 18.27 11.86 -4.56
C GLY A 261 17.62 11.14 -3.37
N ASN A 262 16.61 11.74 -2.72
CA ASN A 262 16.05 11.22 -1.49
C ASN A 262 14.97 10.14 -1.72
N LEU A 263 14.63 9.42 -0.64
CA LEU A 263 13.61 8.39 -0.59
C LEU A 263 12.32 8.94 0.02
N ALA A 264 11.16 8.65 -0.58
CA ALA A 264 9.86 9.00 0.00
C ALA A 264 8.85 7.87 -0.14
N TRP A 265 7.96 7.73 0.83
CA TRP A 265 6.84 6.79 0.83
C TRP A 265 5.50 7.50 0.67
N TYR A 266 4.68 6.99 -0.24
CA TYR A 266 3.33 7.47 -0.55
C TYR A 266 2.32 6.31 -0.53
N ALA A 267 1.50 6.26 0.52
CA ALA A 267 0.29 5.45 0.52
C ALA A 267 -0.82 6.00 -0.39
N PHE A 268 -1.22 5.24 -1.40
CA PHE A 268 -2.21 5.67 -2.41
C PHE A 268 -3.60 5.05 -2.21
N ASP A 269 -3.77 4.26 -1.15
CA ASP A 269 -4.95 3.43 -0.90
C ASP A 269 -6.12 4.17 -0.22
N GLN A 270 -5.97 5.47 0.05
CA GLN A 270 -7.06 6.30 0.59
C GLN A 270 -7.89 6.97 -0.50
N ASP A 271 -9.19 7.05 -0.28
CA ASP A 271 -10.13 7.77 -1.14
C ASP A 271 -10.04 9.29 -0.91
N LEU A 272 -9.56 10.02 -1.92
CA LEU A 272 -9.50 11.49 -1.93
C LEU A 272 -10.62 12.17 -2.74
N GLY A 273 -11.63 11.42 -3.17
CA GLY A 273 -12.77 11.92 -3.95
C GLY A 273 -12.54 11.96 -5.46
N ALA A 274 -13.63 12.00 -6.22
CA ALA A 274 -13.63 11.88 -7.69
C ALA A 274 -12.77 12.93 -8.40
N LYS A 275 -12.63 14.14 -7.82
CA LYS A 275 -11.80 15.21 -8.40
C LYS A 275 -10.31 14.81 -8.53
N HIS A 276 -9.82 13.99 -7.62
CA HIS A 276 -8.40 13.63 -7.50
C HIS A 276 -8.10 12.21 -7.96
N SER A 277 -9.09 11.51 -8.50
CA SER A 277 -9.00 10.08 -8.75
C SER A 277 -9.51 9.72 -10.14
N VAL A 278 -9.02 8.60 -10.65
CA VAL A 278 -9.64 7.81 -11.71
C VAL A 278 -10.26 6.56 -11.09
N PHE A 279 -11.18 5.92 -11.81
CA PHE A 279 -11.76 4.65 -11.38
C PHE A 279 -10.99 3.49 -12.03
N ALA A 280 -10.27 2.74 -11.20
CA ALA A 280 -9.53 1.54 -11.59
C ALA A 280 -9.98 0.36 -10.72
N PRO A 281 -9.89 -0.88 -11.23
CA PRO A 281 -10.29 -2.06 -10.48
C PRO A 281 -9.38 -2.25 -9.25
N PHE A 282 -9.98 -2.67 -8.14
CA PHE A 282 -9.33 -3.14 -6.93
C PHE A 282 -10.20 -4.24 -6.33
N PHE A 283 -9.70 -5.48 -6.34
CA PHE A 283 -10.45 -6.72 -6.12
C PHE A 283 -11.70 -6.82 -7.00
N GLY A 284 -11.58 -6.42 -8.27
CA GLY A 284 -12.70 -6.39 -9.22
C GLY A 284 -13.72 -5.26 -8.99
N VAL A 285 -13.52 -4.42 -7.97
CA VAL A 285 -14.40 -3.29 -7.66
C VAL A 285 -13.81 -1.99 -8.22
N GLN A 286 -14.59 -1.24 -9.00
CA GLN A 286 -14.19 0.09 -9.45
C GLN A 286 -13.93 1.02 -8.27
N THR A 287 -12.72 1.54 -8.17
CA THR A 287 -12.23 2.24 -6.97
C THR A 287 -11.55 3.55 -7.33
N ALA A 288 -11.95 4.62 -6.64
CA ALA A 288 -11.33 5.92 -6.77
C ALA A 288 -9.86 5.87 -6.31
N THR A 289 -8.95 5.86 -7.28
CA THR A 289 -7.50 5.73 -7.09
C THR A 289 -6.82 6.97 -7.64
N LEU A 290 -5.78 7.46 -6.94
CA LEU A 290 -5.16 8.75 -7.24
C LEU A 290 -4.63 8.81 -8.68
N LYS A 291 -5.02 9.86 -9.40
CA LYS A 291 -4.56 10.08 -10.77
C LYS A 291 -3.16 10.73 -10.85
N THR A 292 -2.62 11.19 -9.72
CA THR A 292 -1.33 11.88 -9.67
C THR A 292 -0.12 10.93 -9.59
N LEU A 293 -0.33 9.61 -9.52
CA LEU A 293 0.74 8.65 -9.24
C LEU A 293 1.76 8.59 -10.40
N GLY A 294 1.30 8.41 -11.64
CA GLY A 294 2.17 8.39 -12.81
C GLY A 294 2.91 9.72 -13.02
N TRP A 295 2.18 10.83 -12.96
CA TRP A 295 2.75 12.19 -13.03
C TRP A 295 3.86 12.41 -11.99
N LEU A 296 3.62 12.05 -10.73
CA LEU A 296 4.60 12.23 -9.66
C LEU A 296 5.91 11.47 -9.92
N THR A 297 5.82 10.24 -10.44
CA THR A 297 7.01 9.45 -10.82
C THR A 297 7.75 10.08 -11.99
N ARG A 298 7.03 10.50 -13.05
CA ARG A 298 7.64 11.14 -14.23
C ARG A 298 8.35 12.44 -13.90
N GLU A 299 7.69 13.35 -13.21
CA GLU A 299 8.26 14.67 -12.88
C GLU A 299 9.44 14.59 -11.91
N SER A 300 9.41 13.64 -10.98
CA SER A 300 10.53 13.45 -10.05
C SER A 300 11.72 12.74 -10.68
N GLY A 301 11.50 11.88 -11.69
CA GLY A 301 12.54 10.99 -12.20
C GLY A 301 12.98 9.91 -11.19
N ALA A 302 12.21 9.75 -10.10
CA ALA A 302 12.49 8.80 -9.03
C ALA A 302 12.23 7.36 -9.46
N THR A 303 12.88 6.40 -8.80
CA THR A 303 12.65 4.97 -9.05
C THR A 303 11.33 4.61 -8.40
N PRO A 304 10.32 4.16 -9.15
CA PRO A 304 9.11 3.67 -8.53
C PRO A 304 9.36 2.26 -7.99
N LEU A 305 9.12 2.04 -6.70
CA LEU A 305 9.08 0.71 -6.10
C LEU A 305 7.79 0.54 -5.32
N PHE A 306 7.31 -0.69 -5.20
CA PHE A 306 6.21 -1.02 -4.31
C PHE A 306 6.76 -1.51 -2.97
N LEU A 307 6.29 -0.95 -1.86
CA LEU A 307 6.60 -1.37 -0.50
C LEU A 307 5.36 -1.96 0.17
N SER A 308 5.46 -3.23 0.56
CA SER A 308 4.54 -3.88 1.50
C SER A 308 5.24 -4.18 2.82
N GLN A 309 4.44 -4.20 3.89
CA GLN A 309 4.94 -4.32 5.26
C GLN A 309 3.97 -5.13 6.11
N TRP A 310 4.47 -6.10 6.86
CA TRP A 310 3.64 -6.94 7.72
C TRP A 310 4.41 -7.46 8.92
N ARG A 311 3.65 -7.94 9.89
CA ARG A 311 4.14 -8.73 11.01
C ARG A 311 4.09 -10.20 10.64
N ASP A 312 5.10 -10.95 11.04
CA ASP A 312 5.08 -12.40 11.00
C ASP A 312 4.49 -12.90 12.33
N ASP A 313 3.23 -13.34 12.31
CA ASP A 313 2.46 -13.71 13.50
C ASP A 313 3.03 -14.97 14.20
N HIS A 314 3.87 -15.75 13.53
CA HIS A 314 4.44 -16.99 14.05
C HIS A 314 5.61 -16.78 15.02
N ASP A 315 6.45 -15.78 14.76
CA ASP A 315 7.69 -15.58 15.50
C ASP A 315 7.89 -14.14 16.01
N GLY A 316 6.95 -13.23 15.70
CA GLY A 316 6.98 -11.84 16.17
C GLY A 316 8.01 -10.97 15.43
N HIS A 317 8.53 -11.45 14.30
CA HIS A 317 9.37 -10.66 13.40
C HIS A 317 8.52 -9.74 12.51
N TYR A 318 9.18 -8.77 11.89
CA TYR A 318 8.56 -7.86 10.94
C TYR A 318 9.23 -8.03 9.60
N ARG A 319 8.48 -7.77 8.53
CA ARG A 319 8.98 -7.89 7.17
C ARG A 319 8.66 -6.65 6.37
N LEU A 320 9.65 -6.17 5.63
CA LEU A 320 9.50 -5.21 4.55
C LEU A 320 9.79 -5.91 3.24
N ARG A 321 8.99 -5.62 2.22
CA ARG A 321 9.22 -6.17 0.89
C ARG A 321 9.14 -5.07 -0.15
N PHE A 322 10.27 -4.88 -0.82
CA PHE A 322 10.39 -4.03 -1.99
C PHE A 322 10.14 -4.86 -3.24
N ARG A 323 9.36 -4.32 -4.17
CA ARG A 323 9.13 -4.92 -5.48
C ARG A 323 9.31 -3.90 -6.57
N GLU A 324 9.81 -4.37 -7.70
CA GLU A 324 9.75 -3.63 -8.95
C GLU A 324 8.27 -3.44 -9.33
N ILE A 325 7.95 -2.24 -9.78
CA ILE A 325 6.68 -1.95 -10.43
C ILE A 325 6.89 -2.26 -11.93
N PRO A 326 5.92 -2.90 -12.62
CA PRO A 326 6.03 -3.21 -14.05
C PRO A 326 6.45 -2.02 -14.91
N ASP A 327 7.22 -2.27 -15.98
CA ASP A 327 7.78 -1.26 -16.87
C ASP A 327 6.72 -0.40 -17.57
N GLU A 328 5.47 -0.87 -17.63
CA GLU A 328 4.32 -0.11 -18.11
C GLU A 328 3.95 1.07 -17.19
N PHE A 329 4.52 1.15 -15.99
CA PHE A 329 4.38 2.29 -15.08
C PHE A 329 5.69 3.10 -14.98
N PRO A 330 5.63 4.43 -15.02
CA PRO A 330 4.44 5.25 -15.23
C PRO A 330 4.12 5.43 -16.73
N SER A 331 2.84 5.40 -17.11
CA SER A 331 2.36 5.74 -18.46
C SER A 331 1.57 7.06 -18.49
N ASP A 332 1.21 7.55 -19.67
CA ASP A 332 0.34 8.73 -19.81
C ASP A 332 -1.15 8.44 -19.53
N ASP A 333 -1.52 7.18 -19.27
CA ASP A 333 -2.86 6.77 -18.88
C ASP A 333 -2.96 6.59 -17.36
N ASP A 334 -3.66 7.53 -16.70
CA ASP A 334 -3.91 7.50 -15.26
C ASP A 334 -4.66 6.23 -14.83
N VAL A 335 -5.57 5.70 -15.65
CA VAL A 335 -6.34 4.46 -15.35
C VAL A 335 -5.40 3.26 -15.38
N GLN A 336 -4.51 3.18 -16.36
CA GLN A 336 -3.51 2.11 -16.44
C GLN A 336 -2.58 2.14 -15.21
N ASN A 337 -2.05 3.32 -14.87
CA ASN A 337 -1.21 3.50 -13.70
C ASN A 337 -1.89 3.05 -12.39
N ALA A 338 -3.14 3.47 -12.20
CA ALA A 338 -3.94 3.09 -11.04
C ALA A 338 -4.24 1.58 -11.02
N THR A 339 -4.49 0.97 -12.18
CA THR A 339 -4.76 -0.47 -12.32
C THR A 339 -3.55 -1.30 -11.92
N ILE A 340 -2.35 -0.94 -12.40
CA ILE A 340 -1.09 -1.63 -12.06
C ILE A 340 -0.85 -1.59 -10.55
N LEU A 341 -0.92 -0.41 -9.95
CA LEU A 341 -0.66 -0.24 -8.52
C LEU A 341 -1.73 -0.93 -7.65
N ASN A 342 -3.00 -0.88 -8.05
CA ASN A 342 -4.06 -1.62 -7.35
C ASN A 342 -3.82 -3.13 -7.44
N ALA A 343 -3.48 -3.68 -8.61
CA ALA A 343 -3.20 -5.11 -8.76
C ALA A 343 -2.05 -5.57 -7.85
N MET A 344 -0.96 -4.80 -7.79
CA MET A 344 0.15 -5.07 -6.86
C MET A 344 -0.31 -5.02 -5.40
N MET A 345 -1.15 -4.04 -5.03
CA MET A 345 -1.74 -3.96 -3.70
C MET A 345 -2.59 -5.19 -3.36
N GLU A 346 -3.41 -5.67 -4.29
CA GLU A 346 -4.21 -6.87 -4.08
C GLU A 346 -3.32 -8.10 -3.82
N GLU A 347 -2.24 -8.27 -4.59
CA GLU A 347 -1.29 -9.37 -4.39
C GLU A 347 -0.68 -9.34 -2.99
N GLU A 348 -0.28 -8.16 -2.51
CA GLU A 348 0.31 -8.02 -1.18
C GLU A 348 -0.74 -8.18 -0.06
N ILE A 349 -1.97 -7.71 -0.26
CA ILE A 349 -3.08 -7.92 0.67
C ILE A 349 -3.44 -9.42 0.76
N ARG A 350 -3.44 -10.16 -0.36
CA ARG A 350 -3.77 -11.60 -0.36
C ARG A 350 -2.80 -12.45 0.44
N ARG A 351 -1.59 -11.97 0.73
CA ARG A 351 -0.61 -12.68 1.59
C ARG A 351 -1.09 -12.82 3.03
N ASP A 352 -1.60 -11.73 3.58
CA ASP A 352 -2.26 -11.72 4.88
C ASP A 352 -3.39 -10.67 4.88
N PRO A 353 -4.61 -11.08 4.45
CA PRO A 353 -5.71 -10.15 4.32
C PRO A 353 -6.10 -9.46 5.63
N ALA A 354 -5.87 -10.08 6.78
CA ALA A 354 -6.23 -9.49 8.07
C ALA A 354 -5.35 -8.27 8.40
N GLN A 355 -4.14 -8.22 7.85
CA GLN A 355 -3.21 -7.14 8.12
C GLN A 355 -3.42 -5.90 7.25
N TYR A 356 -4.38 -5.86 6.33
CA TYR A 356 -4.74 -4.63 5.65
C TYR A 356 -5.71 -3.77 6.49
N LEU A 357 -5.62 -2.44 6.41
CA LEU A 357 -6.49 -1.54 7.18
C LEU A 357 -7.92 -1.49 6.59
N TRP A 358 -8.71 -2.55 6.68
CA TRP A 358 -10.10 -2.55 6.16
C TRP A 358 -11.07 -1.60 6.89
N LEU A 359 -10.62 -0.90 7.93
CA LEU A 359 -11.43 -0.02 8.78
C LEU A 359 -11.71 1.37 8.18
N HIS A 360 -11.18 1.66 6.99
CA HIS A 360 -11.45 2.89 6.24
C HIS A 360 -12.44 2.66 5.11
N ARG A 361 -13.05 3.74 4.61
CA ARG A 361 -14.01 3.67 3.50
C ARG A 361 -13.28 3.67 2.14
N ARG A 362 -12.65 2.56 1.78
CA ARG A 362 -11.91 2.38 0.51
C ARG A 362 -12.75 2.68 -0.74
N PHE A 363 -14.03 2.34 -0.72
CA PHE A 363 -14.95 2.44 -1.84
C PHE A 363 -15.98 3.57 -1.71
N LYS A 364 -15.63 4.65 -0.98
CA LYS A 364 -16.60 5.71 -0.62
C LYS A 364 -17.10 6.44 -1.86
N THR A 365 -16.19 6.80 -2.74
CA THR A 365 -16.43 7.48 -4.00
C THR A 365 -16.67 6.42 -5.07
N ARG A 366 -17.83 6.48 -5.72
CA ARG A 366 -18.26 5.54 -6.76
C ARG A 366 -18.35 6.21 -8.13
N PRO A 367 -18.22 5.45 -9.24
CA PRO A 367 -18.60 5.92 -10.56
C PRO A 367 -20.04 6.48 -10.58
N PRO A 368 -20.33 7.47 -11.43
CA PRO A 368 -21.70 7.99 -11.58
C PRO A 368 -22.69 6.86 -11.87
N GLY A 369 -23.78 6.81 -11.10
CA GLY A 369 -24.84 5.80 -11.25
C GLY A 369 -24.66 4.52 -10.43
N GLU A 370 -23.50 4.30 -9.80
CA GLU A 370 -23.30 3.14 -8.93
C GLU A 370 -23.78 3.39 -7.49
N ALA A 371 -24.31 2.33 -6.85
CA ALA A 371 -24.79 2.37 -5.47
C ALA A 371 -23.64 2.46 -4.45
N SER A 372 -23.96 2.98 -3.26
CA SER A 372 -23.04 2.97 -2.10
C SER A 372 -22.74 1.53 -1.67
N ILE A 373 -21.48 1.25 -1.33
CA ILE A 373 -21.06 0.00 -0.67
C ILE A 373 -21.26 0.06 0.86
N TYR A 374 -21.33 1.26 1.45
CA TYR A 374 -21.42 1.48 2.92
C TYR A 374 -22.80 1.90 3.40
#